data_AF-A0A370GDD6-F1
#
_entry.id   AF-A0A370GDD6-F1
#
_cell.length_a   1.000
_cell.length_b   1.000
_cell.length_c   1.000
_cell.angle_alpha   90.00
_cell.angle_beta   90.00
_cell.angle_gamma   90.00
#
_symmetry.space_group_name_H-M   'P 1'
#
loop_
_entity.id
_entity.type
_entity.pdbx_description
1 polymer ?
#
loop_
_entity_poly.entity_id
_entity_poly.type
_entity_poly.pdbx_seq_one_letter_code
_entity_poly.pdbx_strand_id
1 'polypeptide(L)' 'MSDIAIIAALVKGTFLEIGKQQRALGEGLLNAAPGDRTGTPNNSVQYLIAGAEQLINMAKQCDEFIPAASQTSETGKSE' A
#
# COMPACT_ATOMS: atom_id res chain seq x y z
N MET A 1 1.54 14.32 19.69
CA MET A 1 1.46 13.73 18.34
C MET A 1 1.54 14.90 17.37
N SER A 2 2.44 14.91 16.40
CA SER A 2 2.58 16.03 15.45
C SER A 2 1.43 16.00 14.44
N ASP A 3 0.91 17.16 14.02
CA ASP A 3 -0.11 17.25 12.95
C ASP A 3 0.35 16.54 11.66
N ILE A 4 1.65 16.60 11.37
CA ILE A 4 2.27 15.88 10.23
C ILE A 4 2.11 14.37 10.38
N ALA A 5 2.27 13.83 11.59
CA ALA A 5 2.12 12.40 11.85
C ALA A 5 0.65 11.95 11.68
N ILE A 6 -0.31 12.80 12.06
CA ILE A 6 -1.74 12.52 11.89
C ILE A 6 -2.10 12.49 10.39
N ILE A 7 -1.66 13.51 9.64
CA ILE A 7 -1.88 13.58 8.19
C ILE A 7 -1.21 12.39 7.49
N ALA A 8 0.04 12.07 7.85
CA ALA A 8 0.76 10.93 7.28
C ALA A 8 0.07 9.60 7.57
N ALA A 9 -0.45 9.39 8.78
CA ALA A 9 -1.21 8.19 9.14
C ALA A 9 -2.52 8.08 8.35
N LEU A 10 -3.24 9.19 8.17
CA LEU A 10 -4.47 9.22 7.37
C LEU A 10 -4.18 8.89 5.90
N VAL A 11 -3.21 9.59 5.29
CA VAL A 11 -2.81 9.38 3.90
C VAL A 11 -2.30 7.96 3.68
N LYS A 12 -1.50 7.42 4.60
CA LYS A 12 -1.05 6.02 4.60
C LYS A 12 -2.23 5.06 4.53
N GLY A 13 -3.21 5.24 5.42
CA GLY A 13 -4.41 4.40 5.47
C GLY A 13 -5.16 4.42 4.14
N THR A 14 -5.41 5.62 3.61
CA THR A 14 -6.10 5.81 2.33
C THR A 14 -5.36 5.15 1.16
N PHE A 15 -4.04 5.36 1.04
CA PHE A 15 -3.25 4.75 -0.03
C PHE A 15 -3.20 3.22 0.07
N LEU A 16 -3.07 2.67 1.28
CA LEU A 16 -3.11 1.21 1.47
C LEU A 16 -4.46 0.63 1.07
N GLU A 17 -5.55 1.28 1.44
CA GLU A 17 -6.89 0.77 1.18
C GLU A 17 -7.22 0.82 -0.31
N ILE A 18 -6.99 1.97 -0.96
CA ILE A 18 -7.19 2.12 -2.41
C ILE A 18 -6.25 1.17 -3.18
N GLY A 19 -4.98 1.09 -2.80
CA GLY A 19 -4.01 0.21 -3.45
C GLY A 19 -4.42 -1.27 -3.36
N LYS A 20 -4.88 -1.74 -2.20
CA LYS A 20 -5.39 -3.12 -2.04
C LYS A 20 -6.63 -3.38 -2.92
N GLN A 21 -7.58 -2.46 -2.95
CA GLN A 21 -8.79 -2.59 -3.77
C GLN A 21 -8.46 -2.61 -5.27
N GLN A 22 -7.58 -1.71 -5.73
CA GLN A 22 -7.12 -1.68 -7.12
C GLN A 22 -6.38 -2.97 -7.50
N ARG A 23 -5.52 -3.48 -6.62
CA ARG A 23 -4.82 -4.75 -6.86
C ARG A 23 -5.78 -5.92 -6.99
N ALA A 24 -6.73 -6.04 -6.05
CA ALA A 24 -7.72 -7.10 -6.07
C ALA A 24 -8.60 -7.04 -7.33
N LEU A 25 -9.00 -5.84 -7.75
CA LEU A 25 -9.73 -5.64 -8.99
C LEU A 25 -8.88 -6.02 -10.21
N GLY A 26 -7.61 -5.60 -10.26
CA GLY A 26 -6.69 -5.92 -11.35
C GLY A 26 -6.44 -7.43 -11.49
N GLU A 27 -6.15 -8.10 -10.38
CA GLU A 27 -5.98 -9.57 -10.34
C GLU A 27 -7.28 -10.29 -10.73
N GLY A 28 -8.44 -9.80 -10.26
CA GLY A 28 -9.75 -10.32 -10.65
C GLY A 28 -10.02 -10.17 -12.15
N LEU A 29 -9.68 -9.02 -12.73
CA LEU A 29 -9.83 -8.75 -14.16
C LEU A 29 -8.88 -9.60 -15.01
N LEU A 30 -7.63 -9.83 -14.57
CA LEU A 30 -6.74 -10.78 -15.23
C LEU A 30 -7.31 -12.19 -15.24
N ASN A 31 -7.95 -12.62 -14.16
CA ASN A 31 -8.55 -13.95 -14.10
C ASN A 31 -9.83 -14.06 -14.94
N ALA A 32 -10.65 -13.01 -14.98
CA ALA A 32 -11.91 -12.99 -15.73
C ALA A 32 -11.71 -12.73 -17.24
N ALA A 33 -10.69 -11.95 -17.59
CA ALA A 33 -10.36 -11.55 -18.95
C ALA A 33 -8.83 -11.41 -19.10
N PRO A 34 -8.10 -12.55 -19.20
CA PRO A 34 -6.64 -12.58 -19.16
C PRO A 34 -5.95 -11.82 -20.29
N GLY A 35 -6.68 -11.43 -21.33
CA GLY A 35 -6.15 -10.60 -22.40
C GLY A 35 -6.60 -11.05 -23.78
N ASP A 36 -5.78 -10.75 -24.78
CA ASP A 36 -6.04 -11.17 -26.16
C ASP A 36 -5.71 -12.66 -26.38
N ARG A 37 -5.96 -13.15 -27.61
CA ARG A 37 -5.69 -14.54 -28.00
C ARG A 37 -4.22 -14.95 -27.87
N THR A 38 -3.29 -14.01 -27.70
CA THR A 38 -1.86 -14.27 -27.53
C THR A 38 -1.45 -14.42 -26.07
N GLY A 39 -2.40 -14.24 -25.13
CA GLY A 39 -2.12 -14.25 -23.69
C GLY A 39 -1.51 -12.94 -23.19
N THR A 40 -1.53 -11.88 -24.00
CA THR A 40 -1.03 -10.56 -23.60
C THR A 40 -2.03 -9.89 -22.67
N PRO A 41 -1.66 -9.57 -21.42
CA PRO A 41 -2.57 -8.95 -20.46
C PRO A 41 -3.09 -7.60 -20.95
N ASN A 42 -4.37 -7.32 -20.70
CA ASN A 42 -4.98 -6.06 -21.07
C ASN A 42 -4.21 -4.87 -20.45
N ASN A 43 -3.77 -3.92 -21.28
CA ASN A 43 -2.97 -2.78 -20.84
C ASN A 43 -3.63 -1.98 -19.70
N SER A 44 -4.94 -1.78 -19.74
CA SER A 44 -5.66 -1.06 -18.67
C SER A 44 -5.62 -1.83 -17.35
N VAL A 45 -5.66 -3.16 -17.39
CA VAL A 45 -5.53 -4.01 -16.20
C VAL A 45 -4.09 -3.95 -15.67
N GLN A 46 -3.08 -3.94 -16.55
CA GLN A 46 -1.69 -3.74 -16.14
C GLN A 46 -1.48 -2.37 -15.49
N TYR A 47 -2.06 -1.30 -16.05
CA TYR A 47 -2.02 0.03 -15.44
C TYR A 47 -2.67 0.06 -14.05
N LEU A 48 -3.78 -0.65 -13.87
CA LEU A 48 -4.46 -0.74 -12.58
C LEU A 48 -3.58 -1.43 -11.52
N ILE A 49 -2.91 -2.53 -11.87
CA ILE A 49 -2.01 -3.25 -10.96
C ILE A 49 -0.76 -2.41 -10.66
N ALA A 50 -0.17 -1.77 -11.67
CA ALA A 50 0.97 -0.89 -11.48
C ALA A 50 0.63 0.31 -10.59
N GLY A 51 -0.55 0.92 -10.79
CA GLY A 51 -1.05 2.01 -9.94
C GLY A 51 -1.26 1.55 -8.48
N ALA A 52 -1.79 0.35 -8.29
CA ALA A 52 -1.95 -0.23 -6.96
C ALA A 52 -0.60 -0.38 -6.23
N GLU A 53 0.43 -0.85 -6.93
CA GLU A 53 1.78 -0.98 -6.36
C GLU A 53 2.41 0.37 -6.02
N GLN A 54 2.19 1.39 -6.86
CA GLN A 54 2.64 2.74 -6.58
C GLN A 54 1.97 3.31 -5.32
N LEU A 55 0.66 3.14 -5.15
CA LEU A 55 -0.07 3.58 -3.96
C LEU A 55 0.44 2.87 -2.69
N ILE A 56 0.63 1.54 -2.77
CA ILE A 56 1.19 0.77 -1.65
C ILE A 56 2.60 1.26 -1.30
N ASN A 57 3.43 1.61 -2.29
CA ASN A 57 4.76 2.13 -2.06
C ASN A 57 4.74 3.53 -1.41
N MET A 58 3.87 4.43 -1.90
CA MET A 58 3.68 5.74 -1.28
C MET A 58 3.21 5.60 0.18
N ALA A 59 2.36 4.62 0.47
CA ALA A 59 1.92 4.37 1.83
C ALA A 59 3.04 3.89 2.78
N LYS A 60 4.04 3.17 2.27
CA LYS A 60 5.24 2.81 3.04
C LYS A 60 6.12 4.03 3.31
N GLN A 61 6.23 4.94 2.34
CA GLN A 61 6.98 6.19 2.53
C GLN A 61 6.35 7.10 3.58
N CYS A 62 5.03 7.00 3.82
CA CYS A 62 4.39 7.70 4.93
C CYS A 62 4.94 7.29 6.31
N ASP A 63 5.57 6.12 6.45
CA ASP A 63 6.18 5.68 7.72
C ASP A 63 7.38 6.55 8.14
N GLU A 64 8.03 7.25 7.20
CA GLU A 64 9.11 8.20 7.51
C GLU A 64 8.60 9.43 8.29
N PHE A 65 7.30 9.72 8.18
CA PHE A 65 6.64 10.88 8.80
C PHE A 65 5.85 10.52 10.06
N ILE A 66 5.65 9.23 10.31
CA ILE A 66 5.01 8.72 11.52
C ILE A 66 6.13 8.38 12.50
N PRO A 67 6.34 9.15 13.58
CA PRO A 67 7.37 8.81 14.55
C PRO A 67 7.12 7.40 15.07
N ALA A 68 8.15 6.54 14.98
CA ALA A 68 8.10 5.21 15.57
C ALA A 68 7.67 5.37 17.03
N ALA A 69 6.49 4.87 17.37
CA ALA A 69 6.03 4.86 18.75
C ALA A 69 7.03 4.01 19.55
N SER A 70 7.93 4.69 20.27
CA SER A 70 8.69 4.19 21.41
C SER A 70 9.47 2.88 21.19
N GLN A 71 10.72 2.97 20.73
CA GLN A 71 11.78 2.04 21.16
C GLN A 71 12.14 2.31 22.63
N THR A 72 11.20 2.08 23.55
CA THR A 72 11.47 2.06 24.99
C THR A 72 10.46 1.14 25.65
N SER A 73 10.81 -0.13 25.83
CA SER A 73 10.36 -1.00 26.94
C SER A 73 11.00 -2.40 26.87
N GLU A 74 12.33 -2.52 26.75
CA GLU A 74 13.06 -3.74 27.17
C GLU A 74 14.41 -3.35 27.79
N THR A 75 14.36 -2.56 28.87
CA THR A 75 15.49 -2.48 29.80
C THR A 75 14.92 -2.28 31.20
N GLY A 76 14.58 -3.40 31.84
CA GLY A 76 14.10 -3.39 33.21
C GLY A 76 13.51 -4.74 33.60
N LYS A 77 14.38 -5.67 34.01
CA LYS A 77 14.34 -6.37 35.33
C LYS A 77 15.20 -7.64 35.28
N SER A 78 16.42 -7.55 35.82
CA SER A 78 17.20 -8.71 36.26
C SER A 78 18.21 -8.20 37.31
N GLU A 79 17.68 -7.94 38.50
CA GLU A 79 18.39 -8.07 39.78
C GLU A 79 17.52 -8.94 40.69
#